data_AF-A0A6C0CER9-F1
#
_entry.id   AF-A0A6C0CER9-F1
#
_cell.length_a   1.000
_cell.length_b   1.000
_cell.length_c   1.000
_cell.angle_alpha   90.00
_cell.angle_beta   90.00
_cell.angle_gamma   90.00
#
_symmetry.space_group_name_H-M   'P 1'
#
loop_
_entity.id
_entity.type
_entity.pdbx_description
1 polymer ?
#
loop_
_entity_poly.entity_id
_entity_poly.type
_entity_poly.pdbx_seq_one_letter_code
_entity_poly.pdbx_strand_id
1 'polypeptide(L)'
;MSSKSFKTVSDIDYGNNDFKESLINNSNEEKVAPSHNYILMAIGLLFMIYILNWLNNIDKCACSHIEEGKYLKEWFTFIIIIELVWFFVVIALGINNIFTQYLSVILAISGFINFIFIIRLFMYIHKLKKNKCNCGSKFQRAFIYDVLIFELSLIAIGLFIILMSFIISFFV
;
A
#
# COMPACT_ATOMS: atom_id res chain seq x y z
N MET A 1 49.86 67.88 7.24
CA MET A 1 48.89 67.52 8.30
C MET A 1 47.48 67.71 7.74
N SER A 2 46.78 66.61 7.43
CA SER A 2 45.42 66.63 6.90
C SER A 2 44.61 65.62 7.70
N SER A 3 43.69 66.11 8.54
CA SER A 3 42.82 65.28 9.38
C SER A 3 41.58 64.86 8.58
N LYS A 4 41.42 63.57 8.34
CA LYS A 4 40.16 63.00 7.84
C LYS A 4 39.29 62.62 9.03
N SER A 5 38.09 63.20 9.07
CA SER A 5 37.05 62.95 10.06
C SER A 5 36.40 61.58 9.86
N PHE A 6 36.20 60.88 10.96
CA PHE A 6 35.53 59.59 11.04
C PHE A 6 34.02 59.84 11.20
N LYS A 7 33.20 59.34 10.26
CA LYS A 7 31.73 59.31 10.40
C LYS A 7 31.33 57.98 11.05
N THR A 8 30.69 58.05 12.20
CA THR A 8 30.01 56.93 12.84
C THR A 8 28.70 56.62 12.13
N VAL A 9 28.50 55.35 11.80
CA VAL A 9 27.24 54.79 11.31
C VAL A 9 26.39 54.46 12.53
N SER A 10 25.36 55.26 12.79
CA SER A 10 24.27 54.91 13.68
C SER A 10 23.03 54.58 12.86
N ASP A 11 22.27 53.62 13.39
CA ASP A 11 20.85 53.37 13.11
C ASP A 11 20.53 52.55 11.86
N ILE A 12 20.66 51.22 12.00
CA ILE A 12 19.88 50.27 11.22
C ILE A 12 18.81 49.69 12.14
N ASP A 13 17.63 50.27 12.08
CA ASP A 13 16.42 49.79 12.73
C ASP A 13 15.81 48.69 11.84
N TYR A 14 16.21 47.43 12.09
CA TYR A 14 15.63 46.26 11.40
C TYR A 14 14.23 46.01 11.96
N GLY A 15 13.21 46.35 11.17
CA GLY A 15 11.80 46.07 11.42
C GLY A 15 11.57 44.61 11.83
N ASN A 16 11.25 44.41 13.10
CA ASN A 16 11.15 43.11 13.76
C ASN A 16 9.70 42.57 13.85
N ASN A 17 8.80 43.08 13.00
CA ASN A 17 7.38 42.73 13.05
C ASN A 17 7.00 41.63 12.02
N ASP A 18 7.68 41.56 10.88
CA ASP A 18 7.38 40.56 9.83
C ASP A 18 7.91 39.15 10.17
N PHE A 19 8.93 39.05 11.04
CA PHE A 19 9.51 37.75 11.43
C PHE A 19 8.65 37.03 12.48
N LYS A 20 7.88 37.77 13.30
CA LYS A 20 6.98 37.15 14.29
C LYS A 20 5.71 36.62 13.65
N GLU A 21 5.23 37.25 12.58
CA GLU A 21 4.01 36.82 11.89
C GLU A 21 4.26 35.55 11.05
N SER A 22 5.48 35.35 10.54
CA SER A 22 5.87 34.10 9.84
C SER A 22 6.07 32.89 10.76
N LEU A 23 6.39 33.10 12.04
CA LEU A 23 6.48 32.02 13.03
C LEU A 23 5.11 31.58 13.56
N ILE A 24 4.11 32.47 13.60
CA ILE A 24 2.75 32.15 14.06
C ILE A 24 1.95 31.43 12.96
N ASN A 25 2.21 31.72 11.68
CA ASN A 25 1.50 31.05 10.58
C ASN A 25 1.99 29.61 10.30
N ASN A 26 3.12 29.18 10.87
CA ASN A 26 3.63 27.80 10.70
C ASN A 26 3.19 26.83 11.81
N SER A 27 2.54 27.28 12.89
CA SER A 27 2.05 26.38 13.96
C SER A 27 0.66 25.79 13.70
N ASN A 28 0.01 26.19 12.61
CA ASN A 28 -1.29 25.67 12.18
C ASN A 28 -1.14 24.66 11.03
N GLU A 29 -0.04 23.90 10.97
CA GLU A 29 -0.03 22.65 10.23
C GLU A 29 -1.04 21.72 10.90
N GLU A 30 -2.26 21.80 10.37
CA GLU A 30 -3.38 20.94 10.64
C GLU A 30 -2.85 19.49 10.55
N LYS A 31 -2.77 18.84 11.72
CA LYS A 31 -2.52 17.40 11.83
C LYS A 31 -3.73 16.71 11.20
N VAL A 32 -3.81 16.70 9.87
CA VAL A 32 -4.75 15.89 9.11
C VAL A 32 -4.42 14.45 9.47
N ALA A 33 -5.21 13.91 10.39
CA ALA A 33 -4.99 12.57 10.91
C ALA A 33 -5.01 11.58 9.73
N PRO A 34 -4.11 10.58 9.69
CA PRO A 34 -3.98 9.62 8.58
C PRO A 34 -5.13 8.59 8.53
N SER A 35 -6.38 9.02 8.73
CA SER A 35 -7.58 8.19 8.87
C SER A 35 -7.90 7.36 7.62
N HIS A 36 -7.57 7.86 6.43
CA HIS A 36 -7.92 7.22 5.17
C HIS A 36 -7.19 5.88 4.95
N ASN A 37 -5.94 5.77 5.41
CA ASN A 37 -5.13 4.57 5.21
C ASN A 37 -5.64 3.37 6.04
N TYR A 38 -6.18 3.63 7.22
CA TYR A 38 -6.71 2.57 8.09
C TYR A 38 -8.00 1.95 7.56
N ILE A 39 -8.85 2.75 6.90
CA ILE A 39 -10.10 2.27 6.31
C ILE A 39 -9.79 1.31 5.15
N LEU A 40 -8.88 1.69 4.26
CA LEU A 40 -8.46 0.84 3.14
C LEU A 40 -7.82 -0.47 3.64
N MET A 41 -6.98 -0.39 4.67
CA MET A 41 -6.39 -1.57 5.29
C MET A 41 -7.44 -2.52 5.86
N ALA A 42 -8.43 -1.98 6.59
CA ALA A 42 -9.53 -2.79 7.14
C ALA A 42 -10.38 -3.46 6.04
N ILE A 43 -10.69 -2.73 4.96
CA ILE A 43 -11.41 -3.29 3.81
C ILE A 43 -10.59 -4.42 3.16
N GLY A 44 -9.29 -4.22 2.96
CA GLY A 44 -8.39 -5.24 2.42
C GLY A 44 -8.36 -6.50 3.27
N LEU A 45 -8.24 -6.35 4.60
CA LEU A 45 -8.22 -7.46 5.53
C LEU A 45 -9.55 -8.25 5.53
N LEU A 46 -10.68 -7.55 5.50
CA LEU A 46 -12.00 -8.20 5.36
C LEU A 46 -12.11 -8.99 4.05
N PHE A 47 -11.56 -8.47 2.95
CA PHE A 47 -11.53 -9.16 1.68
C PHE A 47 -10.63 -10.41 1.71
N MET A 48 -9.46 -10.34 2.34
CA MET A 48 -8.59 -11.50 2.56
C MET A 48 -9.28 -12.60 3.38
N ILE A 49 -9.96 -12.23 4.46
CA ILE A 49 -10.76 -13.17 5.26
C ILE A 49 -11.87 -13.80 4.42
N TYR A 50 -12.54 -13.00 3.59
CA TYR A 50 -13.59 -13.49 2.69
C TYR A 50 -13.07 -14.54 1.69
N ILE A 51 -11.91 -14.29 1.06
CA ILE A 51 -11.24 -15.25 0.18
C ILE A 51 -10.86 -16.52 0.96
N LEU A 52 -10.28 -16.38 2.15
CA LEU A 52 -9.88 -17.51 2.98
C LEU A 52 -11.08 -18.40 3.36
N ASN A 53 -12.20 -17.78 3.73
CA ASN A 53 -13.44 -18.50 4.02
C ASN A 53 -13.97 -19.25 2.79
N TRP A 54 -13.90 -18.63 1.62
CA TRP A 54 -14.27 -19.28 0.36
C TRP A 54 -13.34 -20.46 0.03
N LEU A 55 -12.02 -20.31 0.18
CA LEU A 55 -11.04 -21.39 0.00
C LEU A 55 -11.32 -22.56 0.97
N ASN A 56 -11.57 -22.28 2.25
CA ASN A 56 -11.91 -23.30 3.25
C ASN A 56 -13.17 -24.10 2.92
N ASN A 57 -14.17 -23.46 2.31
CA ASN A 57 -15.40 -24.14 1.89
C ASN A 57 -15.18 -25.02 0.67
N ILE A 58 -14.28 -24.63 -0.22
CA ILE A 58 -13.96 -25.38 -1.45
C ILE A 58 -13.01 -26.56 -1.18
N ASP A 59 -12.12 -26.46 -0.19
CA ASP A 59 -11.17 -27.51 0.19
C ASP A 59 -11.84 -28.85 0.55
N LYS A 60 -13.10 -28.79 1.00
CA LYS A 60 -13.92 -29.97 1.32
C LYS A 60 -14.33 -30.80 0.10
N CYS A 61 -14.00 -30.35 -1.12
CA CYS A 61 -14.40 -31.00 -2.35
C CYS A 61 -13.26 -31.75 -3.05
N ALA A 62 -13.56 -32.92 -3.61
CA ALA A 62 -12.58 -33.66 -4.41
C ALA A 62 -12.12 -32.87 -5.65
N CYS A 63 -13.02 -32.12 -6.32
CA CYS A 63 -12.68 -31.39 -7.54
C CYS A 63 -11.83 -30.13 -7.33
N SER A 64 -11.57 -29.73 -6.09
CA SER A 64 -10.79 -28.54 -5.75
C SER A 64 -9.30 -28.81 -5.52
N HIS A 65 -8.91 -30.09 -5.45
CA HIS A 65 -7.54 -30.55 -5.27
C HIS A 65 -6.76 -30.42 -6.59
N ILE A 66 -6.40 -29.19 -6.94
CA ILE A 66 -5.63 -28.82 -8.13
C ILE A 66 -4.31 -28.20 -7.66
N GLU A 67 -3.22 -28.43 -8.39
CA GLU A 67 -1.88 -27.96 -8.03
C GLU A 67 -1.78 -26.45 -7.78
N GLU A 68 -2.54 -25.63 -8.51
CA GLU A 68 -2.58 -24.18 -8.33
C GLU A 68 -3.18 -23.76 -6.98
N GLY A 69 -4.01 -24.61 -6.38
CA GLY A 69 -4.63 -24.38 -5.07
C GLY A 69 -3.64 -24.57 -3.91
N LYS A 70 -2.53 -25.27 -4.16
CA LYS A 70 -1.57 -25.64 -3.12
C LYS A 70 -0.92 -24.38 -2.53
N TYR A 71 -0.93 -24.30 -1.20
CA TYR A 71 -0.38 -23.19 -0.42
C TYR A 71 -1.15 -21.86 -0.51
N LEU A 72 -2.27 -21.76 -1.25
CA LEU A 72 -3.06 -20.53 -1.28
C LEU A 72 -3.60 -20.19 0.10
N LYS A 73 -4.19 -21.18 0.78
CA LYS A 73 -4.80 -21.00 2.10
C LYS A 73 -3.77 -20.59 3.14
N GLU A 74 -2.63 -21.26 3.15
CA GLU A 74 -1.51 -20.99 4.05
C GLU A 74 -0.94 -19.59 3.81
N TRP A 75 -0.83 -19.18 2.55
CA TRP A 75 -0.37 -17.83 2.20
C TRP A 75 -1.34 -16.73 2.66
N PHE A 76 -2.63 -16.86 2.36
CA PHE A 76 -3.63 -15.88 2.83
C PHE A 76 -3.70 -15.82 4.36
N THR A 77 -3.55 -16.96 5.03
CA THR A 77 -3.46 -17.00 6.50
C THR A 77 -2.21 -16.27 7.00
N PHE A 78 -1.05 -16.52 6.38
CA PHE A 78 0.20 -15.84 6.70
C PHE A 78 0.11 -14.32 6.53
N ILE A 79 -0.50 -13.85 5.43
CA ILE A 79 -0.71 -12.42 5.17
C ILE A 79 -1.64 -11.78 6.19
N ILE A 80 -2.75 -12.43 6.57
CA ILE A 80 -3.63 -11.89 7.62
C ILE A 80 -2.86 -11.74 8.94
N ILE A 81 -2.07 -12.74 9.33
CA ILE A 81 -1.28 -12.68 10.56
C ILE A 81 -0.24 -11.56 10.48
N ILE A 82 0.48 -11.43 9.36
CA ILE A 82 1.53 -10.41 9.23
C ILE A 82 0.93 -9.01 9.27
N GLU A 83 -0.21 -8.77 8.62
CA GLU A 83 -0.90 -7.48 8.66
C GLU A 83 -1.38 -7.13 10.07
N LEU A 84 -1.91 -8.10 10.82
CA LEU A 84 -2.31 -7.89 12.21
C LEU A 84 -1.11 -7.54 13.10
N VAL A 85 -0.03 -8.32 13.02
CA VAL A 85 1.21 -8.01 13.75
C VAL A 85 1.69 -6.60 13.42
N TRP A 86 1.60 -6.24 12.14
CA TRP A 86 2.04 -4.94 11.67
C TRP A 86 1.22 -3.78 12.21
N PHE A 87 -0.10 -3.94 12.21
CA PHE A 87 -1.01 -2.98 12.82
C PHE A 87 -0.66 -2.72 14.28
N PHE A 88 -0.38 -3.78 15.07
CA PHE A 88 0.03 -3.63 16.46
C PHE A 88 1.40 -2.95 16.61
N VAL A 89 2.39 -3.29 15.78
CA VAL A 89 3.72 -2.67 15.81
C VAL A 89 3.62 -1.16 15.57
N VAL A 90 2.84 -0.73 14.57
CA VAL A 90 2.64 0.69 14.25
C VAL A 90 1.98 1.43 15.41
N ILE A 91 0.96 0.83 16.05
CA ILE A 91 0.28 1.42 17.20
C ILE A 91 1.21 1.53 18.42
N ALA A 92 2.00 0.48 18.70
CA ALA A 92 2.82 0.42 19.91
C ALA A 92 4.08 1.30 19.86
N LEU A 93 4.77 1.35 18.70
CA LEU A 93 6.06 2.02 18.58
C LEU A 93 5.98 3.43 17.99
N GLY A 94 4.86 3.79 17.35
CA GLY A 94 4.76 5.02 16.56
C GLY A 94 5.61 4.97 15.28
N ILE A 95 5.43 5.96 14.41
CA ILE A 95 6.14 6.04 13.12
C ILE A 95 7.49 6.74 13.34
N ASN A 96 8.58 5.96 13.44
CA ASN A 96 9.95 6.48 13.54
C ASN A 96 10.70 6.43 12.19
N ASN A 97 11.36 7.52 11.80
CA ASN A 97 12.03 7.70 10.50
C ASN A 97 13.16 6.71 10.17
N ILE A 98 13.81 6.09 11.16
CA ILE A 98 14.86 5.08 10.90
C ILE A 98 14.23 3.75 10.48
N PHE A 99 13.03 3.45 10.99
CA PHE A 99 12.34 2.20 10.72
C PHE A 99 11.77 2.17 9.29
N THR A 100 11.43 3.34 8.73
CA THR A 100 10.74 3.48 7.43
C THR A 100 11.56 3.01 6.23
N GLN A 101 12.89 3.12 6.25
CA GLN A 101 13.73 2.72 5.11
C GLN A 101 13.88 1.19 4.97
N TYR A 102 14.08 0.47 6.08
CA TYR A 102 14.08 -1.00 6.06
C TYR A 102 12.67 -1.55 5.78
N LEU A 103 11.65 -0.82 6.25
CA LEU A 103 10.25 -1.11 6.00
C LEU A 103 9.91 -1.23 4.52
N SER A 104 10.37 -0.25 3.73
CA SER A 104 9.96 -0.13 2.33
C SER A 104 10.44 -1.31 1.51
N VAL A 105 11.64 -1.82 1.81
CA VAL A 105 12.20 -3.01 1.16
C VAL A 105 11.39 -4.26 1.52
N ILE A 106 11.06 -4.45 2.80
CA ILE A 106 10.25 -5.60 3.24
C ILE A 106 8.85 -5.54 2.60
N LEU A 107 8.23 -4.35 2.57
CA LEU A 107 6.93 -4.14 1.94
C LEU A 107 6.97 -4.39 0.44
N ALA A 108 8.05 -3.98 -0.25
CA ALA A 108 8.22 -4.25 -1.67
C ALA A 108 8.33 -5.76 -1.96
N ILE A 109 9.13 -6.49 -1.18
CA ILE A 109 9.25 -7.95 -1.29
C ILE A 109 7.90 -8.63 -1.00
N SER A 110 7.24 -8.24 0.09
CA SER A 110 5.92 -8.75 0.47
C SER A 110 4.89 -8.50 -0.63
N GLY A 111 4.87 -7.29 -1.20
CA GLY A 111 3.99 -6.92 -2.32
C GLY A 111 4.24 -7.77 -3.57
N PHE A 112 5.50 -8.01 -3.91
CA PHE A 112 5.86 -8.88 -5.04
C PHE A 112 5.40 -10.33 -4.84
N ILE A 113 5.63 -10.90 -3.66
CA ILE A 113 5.17 -12.26 -3.37
C ILE A 113 3.64 -12.32 -3.38
N ASN A 114 2.97 -11.32 -2.79
CA ASN A 114 1.51 -11.26 -2.78
C ASN A 114 0.93 -11.20 -4.20
N PHE A 115 1.55 -10.43 -5.10
CA PHE A 115 1.19 -10.39 -6.51
C PHE A 115 1.27 -11.77 -7.18
N ILE A 116 2.32 -12.56 -6.91
CA ILE A 116 2.44 -13.93 -7.42
C ILE A 116 1.27 -14.80 -6.93
N PHE A 117 0.90 -14.71 -5.66
CA PHE A 117 -0.20 -15.50 -5.09
C PHE A 117 -1.58 -15.04 -5.59
N ILE A 118 -1.77 -13.75 -5.86
CA ILE A 118 -2.96 -13.22 -6.55
C ILE A 118 -3.10 -13.85 -7.94
N ILE A 119 -2.01 -13.93 -8.71
CA ILE A 119 -2.01 -14.62 -10.02
C ILE A 119 -2.34 -16.11 -9.86
N ARG A 120 -1.75 -16.79 -8.86
CA ARG A 120 -2.07 -18.20 -8.58
C ARG A 120 -3.54 -18.39 -8.21
N LEU A 121 -4.11 -17.51 -7.39
CA LEU A 121 -5.54 -17.55 -7.04
C LEU A 121 -6.40 -17.37 -8.30
N PHE A 122 -6.04 -16.44 -9.18
CA PHE A 122 -6.73 -16.24 -10.45
C PHE A 122 -6.69 -17.49 -11.33
N MET A 123 -5.51 -18.08 -11.53
CA MET A 123 -5.36 -19.33 -12.30
C MET A 123 -6.14 -20.48 -11.67
N TYR A 124 -6.14 -20.58 -10.34
CA TYR A 124 -6.90 -21.58 -9.60
C TYR A 124 -8.41 -21.46 -9.87
N ILE A 125 -8.98 -20.26 -9.74
CA ILE A 125 -10.40 -20.01 -10.02
C ILE A 125 -10.73 -20.32 -11.49
N HIS A 126 -9.87 -19.92 -12.41
CA HIS A 126 -10.05 -20.19 -13.83
C HIS A 126 -10.09 -21.70 -14.12
N LYS A 127 -9.18 -22.49 -13.54
CA LYS A 127 -9.19 -23.95 -13.66
C LYS A 127 -10.41 -24.61 -13.02
N LEU A 128 -10.85 -24.13 -11.85
CA LEU A 128 -12.09 -24.60 -11.23
C LEU A 128 -13.30 -24.38 -12.14
N LYS A 129 -13.36 -23.23 -12.83
CA LYS A 129 -14.41 -22.92 -13.81
C LYS A 129 -14.34 -23.84 -15.02
N LYS A 130 -13.13 -24.06 -15.56
CA LYS A 130 -12.89 -24.96 -16.71
C LYS A 130 -13.31 -26.40 -16.41
N ASN A 131 -13.02 -26.89 -15.21
CA ASN A 131 -13.36 -28.25 -14.76
C ASN A 131 -14.83 -28.39 -14.30
N LYS A 132 -15.65 -27.34 -14.44
CA LYS A 132 -17.06 -27.30 -14.00
C LYS A 132 -17.26 -27.73 -12.54
N CYS A 133 -16.26 -27.49 -11.68
CA CYS A 133 -16.36 -27.80 -10.26
C CYS A 133 -17.42 -26.88 -9.64
N ASN A 134 -18.51 -27.46 -9.13
CA ASN A 134 -19.64 -26.71 -8.55
C ASN A 134 -19.52 -26.53 -7.04
N CYS A 135 -18.30 -26.63 -6.51
CA CYS A 135 -18.03 -26.47 -5.09
C CYS A 135 -17.90 -25.00 -4.69
N GLY A 136 -18.41 -24.68 -3.49
CA GLY A 136 -18.54 -23.32 -3.00
C GLY A 136 -19.72 -22.57 -3.65
N SER A 137 -19.99 -21.37 -3.16
CA SER A 137 -21.02 -20.52 -3.75
C SER A 137 -20.55 -20.00 -5.12
N LYS A 138 -21.36 -20.23 -6.16
CA LYS A 138 -21.12 -19.71 -7.51
C LYS A 138 -20.98 -18.19 -7.52
N PHE A 139 -21.78 -17.52 -6.68
CA PHE A 139 -21.75 -16.07 -6.53
C PHE A 139 -20.43 -15.60 -5.91
N GLN A 140 -19.98 -16.22 -4.81
CA GLN A 140 -18.70 -15.86 -4.17
C GLN A 140 -17.53 -16.03 -5.15
N ARG A 141 -17.51 -17.15 -5.89
CA ARG A 141 -16.47 -17.39 -6.90
C ARG A 141 -16.47 -16.34 -8.01
N ALA A 142 -17.64 -15.98 -8.53
CA ALA A 142 -17.77 -14.97 -9.58
C ALA A 142 -17.30 -13.60 -9.06
N PHE A 143 -17.73 -13.22 -7.85
CA PHE A 143 -17.33 -11.98 -7.22
C PHE A 143 -15.81 -11.89 -7.02
N ILE A 144 -15.17 -12.92 -6.45
CA ILE A 144 -13.70 -12.95 -6.28
C ILE A 144 -13.00 -12.86 -7.64
N TYR A 145 -13.49 -13.58 -8.65
CA TYR A 145 -12.91 -13.55 -9.99
C TYR A 145 -12.97 -12.16 -10.63
N ASP A 146 -14.12 -11.48 -10.53
CA ASP A 146 -14.31 -10.15 -11.12
C ASP A 146 -13.45 -9.09 -10.42
N VAL A 147 -13.33 -9.17 -9.09
CA VAL A 147 -12.43 -8.30 -8.32
C VAL A 147 -10.97 -8.53 -8.72
N LEU A 148 -10.54 -9.79 -8.86
CA LEU A 148 -9.16 -10.11 -9.29
C LEU A 148 -8.86 -9.59 -10.71
N ILE A 149 -9.81 -9.69 -11.64
CA ILE A 149 -9.65 -9.11 -12.99
C ILE A 149 -9.49 -7.61 -12.90
N PHE A 150 -10.33 -6.94 -12.11
CA PHE A 150 -10.27 -5.50 -11.95
C PHE A 150 -8.92 -5.06 -11.37
N GLU A 151 -8.43 -5.75 -10.34
CA GLU A 151 -7.13 -5.49 -9.72
C GLU A 151 -5.97 -5.71 -10.70
N LEU A 152 -5.94 -6.83 -11.42
CA LEU A 152 -4.92 -7.11 -12.44
C LEU A 152 -4.94 -6.07 -13.57
N SER A 153 -6.13 -5.59 -13.94
CA SER A 153 -6.30 -4.55 -14.97
C SER A 153 -5.72 -3.21 -14.50
N LEU A 154 -5.95 -2.83 -13.24
CA LEU A 154 -5.37 -1.62 -12.66
C LEU A 154 -3.84 -1.69 -12.61
N ILE A 155 -3.28 -2.84 -12.21
CA ILE A 155 -1.82 -3.06 -12.20
C ILE A 155 -1.25 -2.94 -13.61
N ALA A 156 -1.88 -3.55 -14.60
CA ALA A 156 -1.44 -3.48 -16.00
C ALA A 156 -1.43 -2.05 -16.55
N ILE A 157 -2.48 -1.26 -16.25
CA ILE A 157 -2.55 0.16 -16.62
C ILE A 157 -1.45 0.96 -15.91
N GLY A 158 -1.23 0.71 -14.62
CA GLY A 158 -0.16 1.37 -13.86
C GLY A 158 1.22 1.11 -14.44
N LEU A 159 1.54 -0.14 -14.76
CA LEU A 159 2.80 -0.53 -15.40
C LEU A 159 2.96 0.12 -16.78
N PHE A 160 1.87 0.20 -17.56
CA PHE A 160 1.88 0.86 -18.85
C PHE A 160 2.23 2.35 -18.73
N ILE A 161 1.64 3.06 -17.75
CA ILE A 161 1.94 4.48 -17.50
C ILE A 161 3.41 4.66 -17.11
N ILE A 162 3.93 3.84 -16.19
CA ILE A 162 5.33 3.90 -15.76
C ILE A 162 6.27 3.70 -16.95
N LEU A 163 5.96 2.73 -17.81
CA LEU A 163 6.76 2.45 -19.00
C LEU A 163 6.74 3.63 -19.99
N MET A 164 5.57 4.24 -20.21
CA MET A 164 5.46 5.44 -21.06
C MET A 164 6.25 6.62 -20.50
N SER A 165 6.19 6.85 -19.18
CA SER A 165 7.00 7.88 -18.51
C SER A 165 8.49 7.64 -18.72
N PHE A 166 8.96 6.40 -18.56
CA PHE A 166 10.36 6.06 -18.77
C PHE A 166 10.82 6.32 -20.21
N ILE A 167 10.00 5.96 -21.21
CA ILE A 167 10.30 6.23 -22.61
C ILE A 167 10.41 7.74 -22.86
N ILE A 168 9.45 8.54 -22.39
CA ILE A 168 9.48 10.00 -22.57
C ILE A 168 10.74 10.61 -21.94
N SER A 169 11.10 10.21 -20.71
CA SER A 169 12.32 10.68 -20.04
C SER A 169 13.62 10.28 -20.73
N PHE A 170 13.61 9.25 -21.57
CA PHE A 170 14.78 8.86 -22.35
C PHE A 170 14.95 9.70 -23.62
N PHE A 171 13.87 10.24 -24.18
CA PHE A 171 13.88 11.02 -25.41
C PHE A 171 14.03 12.53 -25.19
N VAL A 172 13.68 13.03 -24.01
CA VAL A 172 13.84 14.45 -23.60
C VAL A 172 15.20 14.66 -22.97
#